data_AF-X1ECC7-F1
#
_entry.id   AF-X1ECC7-F1
#
_cell.length_a   1.000
_cell.length_b   1.000
_cell.length_c   1.000
_cell.angle_alpha   90.00
_cell.angle_beta   90.00
_cell.angle_gamma   90.00
#
_symmetry.space_group_name_H-M   'P 1'
#
loop_
_entity.id
_entity.type
_entity.pdbx_description
1 polymer ?
#
loop_
_entity_poly.entity_id
_entity_poly.type
_entity_poly.pdbx_seq_one_letter_code
_entity_poly.pdbx_strand_id
1 'polypeptide(L)' 'LNSGAEINVGLDIVKTLSEHYGVKAPIFIDHSESVTDILDPGTQTIKLIVDKDYPKMEVSNE' A
#
# COMPACT_ATOMS: atom_id res chain seq x y z
N LEU A 1 16.10 -9.02 -0.15
CA LEU A 1 15.07 -8.22 0.54
C LEU A 1 13.99 -9.18 1.02
N ASN A 2 13.24 -8.85 2.07
CA ASN A 2 12.01 -9.57 2.41
C ASN A 2 10.82 -8.86 1.75
N SER A 3 9.65 -9.50 1.73
CA SER A 3 8.44 -8.95 1.08
C SER A 3 8.08 -7.56 1.59
N GLY A 4 8.24 -7.31 2.91
CA GLY A 4 7.94 -5.99 3.48
C GLY A 4 8.87 -4.88 2.99
N ALA A 5 10.17 -5.17 2.83
CA ALA A 5 11.12 -4.21 2.29
C ALA A 5 10.92 -3.96 0.79
N GLU A 6 10.47 -4.96 0.02
CA GLU A 6 10.12 -4.79 -1.39
C GLU A 6 8.93 -3.86 -1.59
N ILE A 7 7.89 -3.99 -0.76
CA ILE A 7 6.74 -3.08 -0.77
C ILE A 7 7.17 -1.65 -0.47
N ASN A 8 7.99 -1.44 0.57
CA ASN A 8 8.45 -0.10 0.92
C ASN A 8 9.33 0.54 -0.16
N VAL A 9 10.19 -0.24 -0.84
CA VAL A 9 10.94 0.24 -2.02
C VAL A 9 9.98 0.65 -3.14
N GLY A 10 8.94 -0.15 -3.40
CA GLY A 10 7.90 0.20 -4.37
C GLY A 10 7.19 1.52 -4.02
N LEU A 11 6.82 1.72 -2.76
CA LEU A 11 6.18 2.95 -2.29
C LEU A 11 7.08 4.17 -2.41
N ASP A 12 8.38 4.02 -2.14
CA ASP A 12 9.36 5.10 -2.29
C ASP A 12 9.53 5.52 -3.77
N ILE A 13 9.55 4.55 -4.69
CA ILE A 13 9.56 4.81 -6.13
C ILE A 13 8.29 5.56 -6.54
N VAL A 14 7.12 5.08 -6.12
CA VAL A 14 5.84 5.70 -6.46
C VAL A 14 5.76 7.12 -5.89
N LYS A 15 6.18 7.34 -4.65
CA LYS A 15 6.24 8.67 -4.03
C LYS A 15 7.13 9.62 -4.83
N THR A 16 8.35 9.19 -5.15
CA THR A 16 9.32 9.99 -5.92
C THR A 16 8.75 10.41 -7.28
N LEU A 17 8.14 9.47 -8.02
CA LEU A 17 7.55 9.76 -9.32
C LEU A 17 6.31 10.65 -9.18
N SER A 18 5.47 10.42 -8.17
CA SER A 18 4.27 11.22 -7.88
C SER A 18 4.63 12.68 -7.58
N GLU A 19 5.65 12.90 -6.76
CA GLU A 19 6.18 14.24 -6.46
C GLU A 19 6.76 14.91 -7.70
N HIS A 20 7.55 14.18 -8.50
CA HIS A 20 8.16 14.72 -9.72
C HIS A 20 7.13 15.16 -10.76
N TYR A 21 6.07 14.36 -10.97
CA TYR A 21 5.04 14.63 -11.96
C TYR A 21 3.84 15.42 -11.40
N GLY A 22 3.80 15.71 -10.10
CA GLY A 22 2.67 16.39 -9.46
C GLY A 22 1.38 15.57 -9.48
N VAL A 23 1.49 14.24 -9.53
CA VAL A 23 0.35 13.32 -9.59
C VAL A 23 0.04 12.79 -8.21
N LYS A 24 -1.25 12.72 -7.85
CA LYS A 24 -1.72 11.98 -6.67
C LYS A 24 -2.71 10.92 -7.11
N ALA A 25 -2.33 9.67 -6.98
CA ALA A 25 -3.16 8.52 -7.32
C ALA A 25 -3.33 7.62 -6.09
N PRO A 26 -4.50 6.97 -5.91
CA PRO A 26 -4.67 5.98 -4.86
C PRO A 26 -3.76 4.77 -5.12
N ILE A 27 -3.18 4.22 -4.05
CA ILE A 27 -2.27 3.07 -4.12
C ILE A 27 -2.93 1.88 -3.43
N PHE A 28 -3.01 0.75 -4.14
CA PHE A 28 -3.48 -0.52 -3.61
C PHE A 28 -2.27 -1.36 -3.22
N ILE A 29 -2.21 -1.78 -1.95
CA ILE A 29 -1.13 -2.61 -1.41
C ILE A 29 -1.70 -4.01 -1.15
N ASP A 30 -1.25 -4.99 -1.93
CA ASP A 30 -1.49 -6.40 -1.66
C ASP A 30 -0.43 -6.96 -0.71
N HIS A 31 -0.76 -8.04 0.02
CA HIS A 31 0.12 -8.65 1.03
C HIS A 31 0.65 -7.65 2.07
N SER A 32 -0.15 -6.66 2.43
CA SER A 32 0.24 -5.58 3.35
C SER A 32 0.59 -6.09 4.76
N GLU A 33 0.11 -7.28 5.14
CA GLU A 33 0.42 -7.97 6.38
C GLU A 33 1.90 -8.37 6.52
N SER A 34 2.63 -8.42 5.40
CA SER A 34 4.07 -8.71 5.39
C SER A 34 4.93 -7.51 5.77
N VAL A 35 4.33 -6.32 5.94
CA VAL A 35 5.00 -5.06 6.28
C VAL A 35 4.54 -4.59 7.66
N THR A 36 5.48 -4.36 8.58
CA THR A 36 5.17 -3.80 9.90
C THR A 36 5.02 -2.27 9.85
N ASP A 37 5.94 -1.60 9.17
CA ASP A 37 5.94 -0.13 8.99
C ASP A 37 5.85 0.20 7.50
N ILE A 38 4.65 0.57 7.05
CA ILE A 38 4.39 0.97 5.67
C ILE A 38 4.82 2.43 5.50
N LEU A 39 5.69 2.68 4.51
CA LEU A 39 6.10 4.04 4.14
C LEU A 39 4.89 4.85 3.66
N ASP A 40 4.73 6.08 4.17
CA ASP A 40 3.68 6.99 3.72
C ASP A 40 4.02 7.61 2.34
N PRO A 41 3.26 7.29 1.28
CA PRO A 41 3.49 7.82 -0.06
C PRO A 41 2.90 9.22 -0.26
N GLY A 42 2.22 9.81 0.73
CA GLY A 42 1.60 11.14 0.64
C GLY A 42 0.29 11.17 -0.18
N THR A 43 -0.34 10.00 -0.35
CA THR A 43 -1.59 9.79 -1.10
C THR A 43 -2.44 8.72 -0.41
N GLN A 44 -3.71 8.58 -0.82
CA GLN A 44 -4.59 7.56 -0.29
C GLN A 44 -3.98 6.17 -0.51
N THR A 45 -3.91 5.40 0.57
CA THR A 45 -3.42 4.02 0.55
C THR A 45 -4.55 3.09 0.94
N ILE A 46 -4.80 2.08 0.11
CA ILE A 46 -5.82 1.05 0.31
C ILE A 46 -5.10 -0.28 0.51
N LYS A 47 -5.23 -0.86 1.70
CA LYS A 47 -4.63 -2.15 2.02
C LYS A 47 -5.60 -3.27 1.62
N LEU A 48 -5.11 -4.26 0.88
CA LEU A 48 -5.83 -5.49 0.66
C LEU A 48 -5.39 -6.47 1.74
N ILE A 49 -6.36 -6.92 2.53
CA ILE A 49 -6.16 -7.83 3.65
C ILE A 49 -6.99 -9.08 3.40
N VAL A 50 -6.37 -10.25 3.51
CA VAL A 50 -7.09 -11.52 3.46
C VAL A 50 -7.53 -11.91 4.86
N ASP A 51 -8.82 -12.14 5.03
CA ASP A 51 -9.39 -12.63 6.28
C ASP A 51 -10.33 -13.81 5.98
N LYS A 52 -10.22 -14.87 6.78
CA LYS A 52 -10.98 -16.11 6.60
C LYS A 52 -12.47 -15.90 6.90
N ASP A 53 -12.80 -14.94 7.75
CA ASP A 53 -14.16 -14.63 8.15
C ASP A 53 -14.88 -13.73 7.11
N TYR A 54 -14.14 -13.21 6.13
CA TYR A 54 -14.65 -12.34 5.06
C TYR A 54 -14.55 -13.03 3.68
N PRO A 55 -15.49 -13.94 3.34
CA PRO A 55 -15.47 -14.70 2.08
C PRO A 55 -15.80 -13.86 0.83
N LYS A 56 -16.16 -12.59 1.02
CA LYS A 56 -16.43 -11.61 -0.05
C LYS A 56 -15.68 -10.32 0.25
N MET A 57 -15.35 -9.57 -0.79
CA MET A 57 -14.70 -8.27 -0.64
C MET A 57 -15.63 -7.30 0.08
N GLU A 58 -15.13 -6.69 1.14
CA GLU A 58 -15.79 -5.63 1.91
C GLU A 58 -14.84 -4.43 2.03
N VAL A 59 -15.42 -3.25 2.29
CA VAL A 59 -14.66 -2.01 2.46
C VAL A 59 -14.86 -1.52 3.89
N SER A 60 -13.76 -1.41 4.63
CA SER A 60 -13.70 -0.75 5.93
C SER A 60 -12.89 0.54 5.82
N ASN A 61 -13.32 1.57 6.55
CA ASN A 61 -12.53 2.77 6.78
C ASN A 61 -12.07 2.70 8.24
N GLU A 62 -10.83 2.27 8.45
CA GLU A 62 -10.15 2.37 9.75
C GLU A 62 -9.59 3.78 9.97
#